data_AF-A0A699X531-F1
#
_entry.id   AF-A0A699X531-F1
#
_cell.length_a   1.000
_cell.length_b   1.000
_cell.length_c   1.000
_cell.angle_alpha   90.00
_cell.angle_beta   90.00
_cell.angle_gamma   90.00
#
_symmetry.space_group_name_H-M   'P 1'
#
loop_
_entity.id
_entity.type
_entity.pdbx_description
1 polymer ?
#
loop_
_entity_poly.entity_id
_entity_poly.type
_entity_poly.pdbx_seq_one_letter_code
_entity_poly.pdbx_strand_id
1 'polypeptide(L)' 'AVAREARMAASLLRLHFHDCFVKGCDGSVLLDSSGTITSEKRSVPNRDSVRGFEVID' A
#
# COMPACT_ATOMS: atom_id res chain seq x y z
N ALA A 1 4.64 -13.31 7.29
CA ALA A 1 5.39 -12.04 7.42
C ALA A 1 5.41 -11.49 8.85
N VAL A 2 4.27 -11.34 9.53
CA VAL A 2 4.19 -10.76 10.90
C VAL A 2 5.09 -11.44 11.93
N ALA A 3 5.17 -12.78 11.92
CA ALA A 3 6.03 -13.52 12.84
C ALA A 3 7.55 -13.24 12.65
N ARG A 4 7.96 -12.80 11.46
CA ARG A 4 9.35 -12.41 11.15
C ARG A 4 9.60 -10.92 11.41
N GLU A 5 8.59 -10.08 11.22
CA GLU A 5 8.65 -8.66 11.51
C GLU A 5 7.32 -8.17 12.12
N ALA A 6 7.31 -7.90 13.43
CA ALA A 6 6.09 -7.56 14.17
C ALA A 6 5.39 -6.30 13.63
N ARG A 7 6.17 -5.31 13.15
CA ARG A 7 5.64 -4.06 12.57
C ARG A 7 4.83 -4.30 11.30
N MET A 8 5.01 -5.44 10.63
CA MET A 8 4.27 -5.77 9.41
C MET A 8 2.76 -5.82 9.64
N ALA A 9 2.29 -6.20 10.84
CA ALA A 9 0.85 -6.17 11.13
C ALA A 9 0.27 -4.76 11.01
N ALA A 10 0.96 -3.76 11.57
CA ALA A 10 0.56 -2.36 11.49
C ALA A 10 0.69 -1.80 10.06
N SER A 11 1.75 -2.20 9.34
CA SER A 11 1.96 -1.80 7.94
C SER A 11 0.82 -2.29 7.04
N LEU A 12 0.40 -3.55 7.17
CA LEU A 12 -0.68 -4.13 6.38
C LEU A 12 -2.05 -3.54 6.73
N LEU A 13 -2.32 -3.28 8.01
CA LEU A 13 -3.54 -2.57 8.42
C LEU A 13 -3.59 -1.16 7.82
N ARG A 14 -2.47 -0.45 7.85
CA ARG A 14 -2.36 0.88 7.23
C ARG A 14 -2.52 0.81 5.72
N LEU A 15 -1.90 -0.16 5.04
CA LEU A 15 -2.05 -0.38 3.60
C LEU A 15 -3.53 -0.53 3.23
N HIS A 16 -4.26 -1.38 3.96
CA HIS A 16 -5.70 -1.58 3.74
C HIS A 16 -6.52 -0.30 3.98
N PHE A 17 -6.20 0.46 5.03
CA PHE A 17 -6.84 1.76 5.26
C PHE A 17 -6.61 2.72 4.08
N HIS A 18 -5.38 2.81 3.58
CA HIS A 18 -5.04 3.70 2.47
C HIS A 18 -5.69 3.28 1.14
N ASP A 19 -5.90 1.98 0.92
CA ASP A 19 -6.70 1.46 -0.19
C ASP A 19 -8.16 1.93 -0.04
N CYS A 20 -8.82 1.51 1.04
CA CYS A 20 -10.23 1.81 1.28
C CYS A 20 -10.58 3.30 1.32
N PHE A 21 -9.66 4.17 1.75
CA PHE A 21 -9.89 5.60 1.87
C PHE A 21 -9.88 6.31 0.51
N VAL A 22 -9.16 5.77 -0.48
CA VAL A 22 -9.06 6.35 -1.82
C VAL A 22 -9.94 5.54 -2.76
N LYS A 23 -11.16 6.04 -3.02
CA LYS A 23 -12.12 5.46 -3.97
C LYS A 23 -12.59 4.01 -3.69
N GLY A 24 -12.18 3.39 -2.58
CA GLY A 24 -12.71 2.13 -2.09
C GLY A 24 -11.64 1.05 -1.98
N CYS A 25 -11.99 -0.11 -1.40
CA CYS A 25 -11.05 -1.21 -1.17
C CYS A 25 -10.90 -2.08 -2.44
N ASP A 26 -10.34 -1.53 -3.49
CA ASP A 26 -10.23 -2.16 -4.82
C ASP A 26 -8.82 -2.61 -5.19
N GLY A 27 -7.84 -2.45 -4.30
CA GLY A 27 -6.44 -2.79 -4.52
C GLY A 27 -5.71 -1.77 -5.41
N SER A 28 -6.30 -0.62 -5.72
CA SER A 28 -5.67 0.43 -6.53
C SER A 28 -4.34 0.92 -5.95
N VAL A 29 -4.18 0.89 -4.62
CA VAL A 29 -2.93 1.26 -3.94
C VAL A 29 -1.75 0.34 -4.29
N LEU A 30 -2.03 -0.87 -4.77
CA LEU A 30 -1.00 -1.87 -5.13
C LEU A 30 -0.40 -1.62 -6.51
N LEU A 31 -1.08 -0.87 -7.37
CA LEU A 31 -0.66 -0.66 -8.75
C LEU A 31 0.62 0.17 -8.85
N ASP A 32 1.56 -0.28 -9.66
CA ASP A 32 2.74 0.49 -10.03
C ASP A 32 2.47 1.43 -11.20
N SER A 33 3.33 2.45 -11.33
CA SER A 33 3.24 3.40 -12.44
C SER A 33 3.57 2.70 -13.75
N SER A 34 2.65 2.78 -14.73
CA SER A 34 2.83 2.21 -16.06
C SER A 34 2.00 2.97 -17.09
N GLY A 35 2.61 3.38 -18.21
CA GLY A 35 1.94 4.13 -19.27
C GLY A 35 1.24 5.38 -18.75
N THR A 36 -0.10 5.37 -18.76
CA THR A 36 -0.96 6.46 -18.28
C THR A 36 -1.30 6.39 -16.79
N ILE A 37 -0.94 5.29 -16.10
CA ILE A 37 -1.22 5.07 -14.68
C ILE A 37 -0.15 5.76 -13.83
N THR A 38 -0.59 6.72 -13.01
CA THR A 38 0.23 7.27 -11.92
C THR A 38 -0.13 6.54 -10.63
N SER A 39 0.83 5.81 -10.07
CA SER A 39 0.61 5.00 -8.88
C SER A 39 0.29 5.85 -7.64
N GLU A 40 -0.67 5.39 -6.86
CA GLU A 40 -1.00 5.96 -5.56
C GLU A 40 0.14 5.85 -4.55
N LYS A 41 1.10 4.92 -4.77
CA LYS A 41 2.33 4.80 -3.98
C LYS A 41 3.15 6.10 -3.98
N ARG A 42 2.99 6.95 -5.01
CA ARG A 42 3.71 8.23 -5.14
C ARG A 42 3.01 9.41 -4.46
N SER A 43 1.80 9.23 -3.93
CA SER A 43 1.07 10.28 -3.22
C SER A 43 1.84 10.72 -1.96
N VAL A 44 1.68 11.97 -1.54
CA VAL A 44 2.31 12.52 -0.32
C VAL A 44 2.14 11.61 0.91
N PRO A 45 0.95 11.03 1.20
CA PRO A 45 0.79 10.17 2.36
C PRO A 45 1.40 8.76 2.20
N ASN A 46 1.71 8.32 0.98
CA ASN A 46 2.21 6.96 0.69
C ASN A 46 3.71 6.92 0.41
N ARG A 47 4.25 7.94 -0.25
CA ARG A 47 5.65 8.00 -0.68
C ARG A 47 6.58 7.92 0.52
N ASP A 48 7.50 6.95 0.47
CA ASP A 48 8.46 6.64 1.55
C ASP A 48 7.79 6.38 2.91
N SER A 49 6.53 5.90 2.90
CA SER A 49 5.71 5.80 4.11
C SER A 49 4.92 4.49 4.20
N VAL A 50 4.05 4.21 3.23
CA VAL A 50 3.31 2.93 3.17
C VAL A 50 4.26 1.83 2.70
N ARG A 51 4.17 0.65 3.32
CA ARG A 51 5.10 -0.48 3.10
C ARG A 51 4.40 -1.82 3.29
N GLY A 52 5.08 -2.90 2.92
CA GLY A 52 4.53 -4.25 2.97
C GLY A 52 3.89 -4.71 1.66
N PHE A 53 4.18 -4.03 0.54
CA PHE A 53 3.75 -4.43 -0.79
C PHE A 53 4.33 -5.80 -1.17
N GLU A 54 5.60 -6.02 -0.82
CA GLU A 54 6.36 -7.26 -1.04
C GLU A 54 5.80 -8.49 -0.29
N VAL A 55 4.89 -8.27 0.67
CA VAL A 55 4.21 -9.33 1.42
C VAL A 55 2.89 -9.72 0.74
N ILE A 56 2.34 -8.83 -0.09
CA ILE A 56 1.09 -9.02 -0.82
C ILE A 56 1.31 -9.56 -2.24
N ASP A 57 2.50 -9.34 -2.81
CA ASP A 57 2.95 -9.93 -4.09
C ASP A 57 2.93 -11.46 -4.12
#